data_AF-A0A2E2RSA4-F1
#
_entry.id   AF-A0A2E2RSA4-F1
#
_cell.length_a   1.000
_cell.length_b   1.000
_cell.length_c   1.000
_cell.angle_alpha   90.00
_cell.angle_beta   90.00
_cell.angle_gamma   90.00
#
_symmetry.space_group_name_H-M   'P 1'
#
loop_
_entity.id
_entity.type
_entity.pdbx_description
1 polymer ?
#
loop_
_entity_poly.entity_id
_entity_poly.type
_entity_poly.pdbx_seq_one_letter_code
_entity_poly.pdbx_strand_id
1 'polypeptide(L)'
;MTRINCVPPAELTGKHLVAEYRELPRIFGLVRAAIARGEQPAVMDTYRLGADHVRFFYTRLAWLARRQAALIDEMKRRGYAPQYGAPSLAGFPTEWCGDWQPTDEALALNRARIMERLPK
;
A
#
# COMPACT_ATOMS: atom_id res chain seq x y z
N MET A 1 7.38 -3.77 10.31
CA MET A 1 6.23 -2.84 10.28
C MET A 1 5.90 -2.61 8.82
N THR A 2 4.67 -2.91 8.37
CA THR A 2 4.27 -2.65 6.97
C THR A 2 3.91 -1.18 6.83
N ARG A 3 4.55 -0.45 5.91
CA ARG A 3 4.20 0.94 5.59
C ARG A 3 3.91 1.09 4.09
N ILE A 4 2.73 1.62 3.78
CA ILE A 4 2.28 1.91 2.43
C ILE A 4 2.31 3.42 2.23
N ASN A 5 3.01 3.89 1.21
CA ASN A 5 3.00 5.31 0.88
C ASN A 5 1.90 5.57 -0.15
N CYS A 6 1.34 6.78 -0.15
CA CYS A 6 0.35 7.18 -1.16
C CYS A 6 0.88 8.21 -2.17
N VAL A 7 2.13 8.66 -2.01
CA VAL A 7 2.80 9.53 -2.99
C VAL A 7 3.12 8.79 -4.29
N PRO A 8 3.22 9.48 -5.43
CA PRO A 8 3.71 8.88 -6.67
C PRO A 8 5.00 8.06 -6.44
N PRO A 9 5.13 6.83 -6.99
CA PRO A 9 6.33 6.01 -6.80
C PRO A 9 7.63 6.71 -7.20
N ALA A 10 7.57 7.61 -8.19
CA ALA A 10 8.70 8.42 -8.63
C ALA A 10 9.30 9.31 -7.51
N GLU A 11 8.49 9.72 -6.53
CA GLU A 11 8.93 10.50 -5.38
C GLU A 11 9.66 9.65 -4.30
N LEU A 12 9.58 8.31 -4.38
CA LEU A 12 10.22 7.44 -3.41
C LEU A 12 11.73 7.37 -3.66
N THR A 13 12.52 7.30 -2.58
CA THR A 13 13.92 6.86 -2.67
C THR A 13 14.00 5.40 -3.10
N GLY A 14 15.14 4.96 -3.63
CA GLY A 14 15.34 3.54 -3.98
C GLY A 14 15.06 2.59 -2.81
N LYS A 15 15.50 2.95 -1.59
CA LYS A 15 15.24 2.18 -0.38
C LYS A 15 13.75 2.12 -0.03
N HIS A 16 13.04 3.25 -0.11
CA HIS A 16 11.59 3.28 0.17
C HIS A 16 10.78 2.51 -0.88
N LEU A 17 11.14 2.63 -2.16
CA LEU A 17 10.51 1.91 -3.27
C LEU A 17 10.61 0.38 -3.07
N VAL A 18 11.82 -0.12 -2.84
CA VAL A 18 12.05 -1.56 -2.65
C VAL A 18 11.39 -2.07 -1.37
N ALA A 19 11.41 -1.29 -0.29
CA ALA A 19 10.76 -1.66 0.95
C ALA A 19 9.24 -1.79 0.77
N GLU A 20 8.59 -0.78 0.17
CA GLU A 20 7.14 -0.79 -0.05
C GLU A 20 6.73 -1.94 -0.97
N TYR A 21 7.45 -2.18 -2.07
CA TYR A 21 7.21 -3.31 -2.97
C TYR A 21 7.20 -4.67 -2.25
N ARG A 22 8.06 -4.86 -1.23
CA ARG A 22 8.15 -6.12 -0.45
C ARG A 22 7.12 -6.20 0.68
N GLU A 23 6.67 -5.07 1.20
CA GLU A 23 5.78 -5.00 2.35
C GLU A 23 4.31 -4.97 1.95
N LEU A 24 3.96 -4.28 0.86
CA LEU A 24 2.59 -4.11 0.40
C LEU A 24 1.83 -5.43 0.21
N PRO A 25 2.40 -6.47 -0.46
CA PRO A 25 1.68 -7.73 -0.68
C PRO A 25 1.25 -8.44 0.62
N ARG A 26 1.88 -8.14 1.77
CA ARG A 26 1.53 -8.74 3.06
C ARG A 26 0.09 -8.43 3.49
N ILE A 27 -0.45 -7.28 3.08
CA ILE A 27 -1.81 -6.84 3.44
C ILE A 27 -2.86 -7.80 2.87
N PHE A 28 -2.64 -8.34 1.67
CA PHE A 28 -3.56 -9.31 1.06
C PHE A 28 -3.67 -10.59 1.90
N GLY A 29 -2.55 -11.09 2.43
CA GLY A 29 -2.55 -12.23 3.34
C GLY A 29 -3.27 -11.93 4.65
N LEU A 30 -3.09 -10.72 5.19
CA LEU A 30 -3.78 -10.28 6.41
C LEU A 30 -5.30 -10.18 6.21
N VAL A 31 -5.75 -9.68 5.06
CA VAL A 31 -7.19 -9.63 4.72
C VAL A 31 -7.77 -11.03 4.54
N ARG A 32 -7.07 -11.94 3.84
CA ARG A 32 -7.51 -13.35 3.77
C ARG A 32 -7.70 -13.97 5.15
N ALA A 33 -6.74 -13.73 6.05
CA ALA A 33 -6.83 -14.23 7.42
C ALA A 33 -7.98 -13.58 8.21
N ALA A 34 -8.28 -12.30 7.98
CA ALA A 34 -9.41 -11.60 8.61
C ALA A 34 -10.76 -12.18 8.13
N ILE A 35 -10.91 -12.38 6.82
CA ILE A 35 -12.09 -13.02 6.22
C ILE A 35 -12.27 -14.43 6.80
N ALA A 36 -11.20 -15.22 6.90
CA ALA A 36 -11.25 -16.56 7.47
C ALA A 36 -11.67 -16.59 8.96
N ARG A 37 -11.43 -15.49 9.69
CA ARG A 37 -11.91 -15.31 11.07
C ARG A 37 -13.36 -14.81 11.16
N GLY A 38 -14.02 -14.57 10.03
CA GLY A 38 -15.37 -14.01 9.97
C GLY A 38 -15.43 -12.51 10.24
N GLU A 39 -14.30 -11.80 10.19
CA GLU A 39 -14.30 -10.34 10.28
C GLU A 39 -15.08 -9.75 9.10
N GLN A 40 -15.78 -8.65 9.35
CA GLN A 40 -16.47 -7.86 8.33
C GLN A 40 -15.59 -6.67 7.92
N PRO A 41 -15.70 -6.18 6.68
CA PRO A 41 -14.98 -4.98 6.27
C PRO A 41 -15.41 -3.79 7.12
N ALA A 42 -14.44 -3.09 7.71
CA ALA A 42 -14.66 -1.86 8.45
C ALA A 42 -14.03 -0.69 7.71
N VAL A 43 -14.87 0.17 7.14
CA VAL A 43 -14.39 1.35 6.41
C VAL A 43 -13.86 2.37 7.42
N MET A 44 -12.60 2.76 7.21
CA MET A 44 -12.00 3.89 7.92
C MET A 44 -11.96 5.10 6.99
N ASP A 45 -12.51 6.23 7.45
CA ASP A 45 -12.65 7.43 6.60
C ASP A 45 -11.35 8.21 6.45
N THR A 46 -10.49 8.16 7.47
CA THR A 46 -9.26 8.97 7.53
C THR A 46 -8.01 8.13 7.37
N TYR A 47 -7.20 8.48 6.38
CA TYR A 47 -5.85 7.96 6.22
C TYR A 47 -4.94 8.43 7.36
N ARG A 48 -4.14 7.52 7.93
CA ARG A 48 -3.18 7.83 9.00
C ARG A 48 -1.91 7.01 8.89
N LEU A 49 -0.82 7.51 9.47
CA LEU A 49 0.43 6.78 9.67
C LEU A 49 0.52 6.28 11.12
N GLY A 50 1.09 5.09 11.33
CA GLY A 50 1.25 4.50 12.66
C GLY A 50 0.17 3.48 12.98
N ALA A 51 -0.50 3.63 14.13
CA ALA A 51 -1.61 2.77 14.53
C ALA A 51 -2.71 2.77 13.45
N ASP A 52 -3.33 1.63 13.23
CA ASP A 52 -4.39 1.39 12.22
C ASP A 52 -4.04 1.68 10.76
N HIS A 53 -2.80 2.05 10.45
CA HIS A 53 -2.36 2.33 9.08
C HIS A 53 -2.62 1.14 8.15
N VAL A 54 -2.30 -0.07 8.59
CA VAL A 54 -2.54 -1.30 7.81
C VAL A 54 -4.04 -1.62 7.72
N ARG A 55 -4.78 -1.40 8.81
CA ARG A 55 -6.24 -1.64 8.87
C ARG A 55 -7.01 -0.73 7.92
N PHE A 56 -6.58 0.53 7.74
CA PHE A 56 -7.15 1.44 6.74
C PHE A 56 -7.19 0.82 5.33
N PHE A 57 -6.20 0.01 4.97
CA PHE A 57 -6.14 -0.60 3.64
C PHE A 57 -6.89 -1.92 3.48
N TYR A 58 -7.48 -2.47 4.54
CA TYR A 58 -8.19 -3.76 4.46
C TYR A 58 -9.36 -3.70 3.48
N THR A 59 -10.09 -2.59 3.45
CA THR A 59 -11.23 -2.38 2.55
C THR A 59 -10.82 -1.76 1.21
N ARG A 60 -9.51 -1.65 0.91
CA ARG A 60 -8.98 -0.90 -0.25
C ARG A 60 -8.05 -1.75 -1.13
N LEU A 61 -8.37 -3.04 -1.28
CA LEU A 61 -7.48 -3.96 -2.01
C LEU A 61 -7.31 -3.58 -3.50
N ALA A 62 -8.32 -2.97 -4.13
CA ALA A 62 -8.19 -2.54 -5.53
C ALA A 62 -7.16 -1.42 -5.67
N TRP A 63 -7.18 -0.45 -4.74
CA TRP A 63 -6.14 0.57 -4.69
C TRP A 63 -4.75 -0.03 -4.47
N LEU A 64 -4.61 -0.99 -3.55
CA LEU A 64 -3.33 -1.66 -3.30
C LEU A 64 -2.80 -2.43 -4.50
N ALA A 65 -3.67 -3.09 -5.28
CA ALA A 65 -3.26 -3.79 -6.49
C ALA A 65 -2.70 -2.82 -7.54
N ARG A 66 -3.40 -1.68 -7.76
CA ARG A 66 -2.91 -0.60 -8.66
C ARG A 66 -1.60 0.01 -8.15
N ARG A 67 -1.50 0.22 -6.83
CA ARG A 67 -0.29 0.73 -6.17
C ARG A 67 0.90 -0.21 -6.40
N GLN A 68 0.71 -1.52 -6.21
CA GLN A 68 1.78 -2.50 -6.43
C GLN A 68 2.24 -2.52 -7.89
N ALA A 69 1.30 -2.45 -8.85
CA ALA A 69 1.65 -2.35 -10.27
C ALA A 69 2.51 -1.09 -10.55
N ALA A 70 2.11 0.07 -10.01
CA ALA A 70 2.86 1.31 -10.16
C ALA A 70 4.26 1.26 -9.50
N LEU A 71 4.41 0.56 -8.37
CA LEU A 71 5.72 0.32 -7.74
C LEU A 71 6.61 -0.57 -8.63
N ILE A 72 6.04 -1.62 -9.21
CA ILE A 72 6.75 -2.53 -10.13
C ILE A 72 7.23 -1.79 -11.37
N ASP A 73 6.38 -0.96 -11.96
CA ASP A 73 6.73 -0.17 -13.16
C ASP A 73 7.84 0.82 -12.85
N GLU A 74 7.76 1.50 -11.71
CA GLU A 74 8.82 2.42 -11.27
C GLU A 74 10.13 1.68 -10.96
N MET A 75 10.06 0.48 -10.39
CA MET A 75 11.23 -0.37 -10.17
C MET A 75 11.90 -0.73 -11.50
N LYS A 76 11.12 -1.19 -12.50
CA LYS A 76 11.63 -1.50 -13.84
C LYS A 76 12.25 -0.26 -14.50
N ARG A 77 11.59 0.89 -14.40
CA ARG A 77 12.09 2.17 -14.94
C ARG A 77 13.46 2.56 -14.37
N ARG A 78 13.74 2.21 -13.11
CA ARG A 78 15.02 2.46 -12.44
C ARG A 78 16.05 1.33 -12.62
N GLY A 79 15.76 0.31 -13.44
CA GLY A 79 16.66 -0.81 -13.69
C GLY A 79 16.67 -1.90 -12.62
N TYR A 80 15.72 -1.90 -11.68
CA TYR A 80 15.53 -3.03 -10.77
C TYR A 80 14.80 -4.19 -11.47
N ALA A 81 15.04 -5.42 -11.01
CA ALA A 81 14.36 -6.62 -11.48
C ALA A 81 13.37 -7.16 -10.45
N PRO A 82 12.12 -6.63 -10.38
CA PRO A 82 11.10 -7.16 -9.48
C PRO A 82 10.72 -8.60 -9.89
N GLN A 83 10.75 -9.53 -8.94
CA GLN A 83 10.48 -10.95 -9.18
C GLN A 83 9.00 -11.33 -9.05
N TYR A 84 8.18 -10.49 -8.42
CA TYR A 84 6.78 -10.77 -8.13
C TYR A 84 5.88 -9.70 -8.78
N GLY A 85 4.75 -10.15 -9.33
CA GLY A 85 3.73 -9.29 -9.90
C GLY A 85 2.83 -8.62 -8.86
N ALA A 86 1.87 -7.83 -9.35
CA ALA A 86 0.80 -7.30 -8.50
C ALA A 86 -0.11 -8.45 -8.02
N PRO A 87 -0.54 -8.44 -6.74
CA PRO A 87 -1.50 -9.41 -6.23
C PRO A 87 -2.81 -9.41 -7.02
N SER A 88 -3.31 -10.61 -7.30
CA SER A 88 -4.64 -10.78 -7.90
C SER A 88 -5.72 -10.58 -6.85
N LEU A 89 -6.81 -9.90 -7.23
CA LEU A 89 -8.02 -9.77 -6.43
C LEU A 89 -8.94 -11.00 -6.52
N ALA A 90 -8.60 -11.98 -7.36
CA ALA A 90 -9.39 -13.20 -7.48
C ALA A 90 -9.53 -13.91 -6.12
N GLY A 91 -10.78 -14.25 -5.79
CA GLY A 91 -11.14 -14.89 -4.52
C GLY A 91 -11.21 -13.96 -3.32
N PHE A 92 -11.13 -12.64 -3.49
CA PHE A 92 -11.55 -11.69 -2.46
C PHE A 92 -13.01 -11.28 -2.68
N PRO A 93 -13.83 -11.23 -1.61
CA PRO A 93 -15.17 -10.64 -1.71
C PRO A 93 -15.09 -9.15 -2.07
N THR A 94 -16.05 -8.67 -2.85
CA THR A 94 -16.02 -7.33 -3.47
C THR A 94 -16.01 -6.20 -2.44
N GLU A 95 -16.59 -6.42 -1.26
CA GLU A 95 -16.63 -5.49 -0.15
C GLU A 95 -15.26 -5.17 0.47
N TRP A 96 -14.24 -5.99 0.22
CA TRP A 96 -12.83 -5.72 0.60
C TRP A 96 -12.04 -5.06 -0.53
N CYS A 97 -12.56 -5.10 -1.76
CA CYS A 97 -11.91 -4.63 -2.98
C CYS A 97 -12.25 -3.18 -3.32
N GLY A 98 -12.38 -2.32 -2.31
CA GLY A 98 -12.62 -0.90 -2.51
C GLY A 98 -11.43 -0.19 -3.17
N ASP A 99 -11.74 0.97 -3.77
CA ASP A 99 -10.75 1.90 -4.28
C ASP A 99 -10.61 3.12 -3.35
N TRP A 100 -9.59 3.92 -3.60
CA TRP A 100 -9.32 5.14 -2.85
C TRP A 100 -8.50 6.12 -3.68
N GLN A 101 -8.82 7.41 -3.58
CA GLN A 101 -7.97 8.48 -4.10
C GLN A 101 -7.29 9.16 -2.90
N PRO A 102 -5.94 9.16 -2.84
CA PRO A 102 -5.22 9.88 -1.78
C PRO A 102 -5.61 11.36 -1.77
N THR A 103 -5.89 11.89 -0.58
CA THR A 103 -6.15 13.33 -0.39
C THR A 103 -4.83 14.10 -0.32
N ASP A 104 -4.90 15.41 -0.47
CA ASP A 104 -3.73 16.28 -0.37
C ASP A 104 -3.07 16.20 1.02
N GLU A 105 -3.86 16.04 2.08
CA GLU A 105 -3.35 15.84 3.44
C GLU A 105 -2.63 14.50 3.57
N ALA A 106 -3.17 13.43 2.97
CA ALA A 106 -2.52 12.12 2.97
C ALA A 106 -1.18 12.18 2.21
N LEU A 107 -1.13 12.87 1.07
CA LEU A 107 0.09 13.09 0.29
C LEU A 107 1.12 13.89 1.09
N ALA A 108 0.71 15.02 1.70
CA ALA A 108 1.57 15.86 2.52
C ALA A 108 2.15 15.08 3.72
N LEU A 109 1.31 14.30 4.40
CA LEU A 109 1.73 13.46 5.54
C LEU A 109 2.80 12.43 5.13
N ASN A 110 2.65 11.82 3.95
CA ASN A 110 3.64 10.87 3.43
C ASN A 110 4.95 11.55 3.03
N ARG A 111 4.88 12.70 2.34
CA ARG A 111 6.07 13.48 1.95
C ARG A 111 6.86 13.91 3.18
N ALA A 112 6.20 14.44 4.21
CA ALA A 112 6.82 14.80 5.48
C ALA A 112 7.54 13.59 6.10
N ARG A 113 6.87 12.43 6.16
CA ARG A 113 7.47 11.21 6.72
C ARG A 113 8.65 10.68 5.91
N ILE A 114 8.63 10.83 4.59
CA ILE A 114 9.76 10.44 3.73
C ILE A 114 10.96 11.33 4.04
N MET A 115 10.74 12.65 4.13
CA MET A 115 11.78 13.63 4.45
C MET A 115 12.42 13.39 5.82
N GLU A 116 11.62 13.09 6.85
CA GLU A 116 12.12 12.75 8.19
C GLU A 116 13.07 11.54 8.22
N ARG A 117 12.96 10.63 7.22
CA ARG A 117 13.77 9.41 7.14
C ARG A 117 14.92 9.51 6.15
N LEU A 118 15.11 10.66 5.51
CA LEU A 118 16.33 10.91 4.75
C LEU A 118 17.50 11.13 5.73
N PRO A 119 18.71 10.63 5.40
CA PRO A 119 19.89 10.99 6.16
C PRO A 119 20.07 12.51 6.11
N LYS A 120 20.40 13.11 7.26
CA LYS A 120 20.85 14.50 7.35
C LYS A 120 22.28 14.63 6.83
#